data_AF-A0A1Y4B932-F1
#
_entry.id   AF-A0A1Y4B932-F1
#
_cell.length_a   1.000
_cell.length_b   1.000
_cell.length_c   1.000
_cell.angle_alpha   90.00
_cell.angle_beta   90.00
_cell.angle_gamma   90.00
#
_symmetry.space_group_name_H-M   'P 1'
#
loop_
_entity.id
_entity.type
_entity.pdbx_description
1 polymer ?
#
loop_
_entity_poly.entity_id
_entity_poly.type
_entity_poly.pdbx_seq_one_letter_code
_entity_poly.pdbx_strand_id
1 'polypeptide(L)'
;MKNAVQRFGKFLSAMVMPNIGAFIAWGFITALFIEAGWLPNEKLASLNGPMLNYLLPILIGVQGGRLVGGDRGAVMGAIATVGVIVGAPDYPMLMGSMVMGPLAGFVIKKFDQAMDGRMPAGFEMLINNFSVGIFGMILAIIGFYAIGPLMSAILVILRGGVEILINNGLLPLAAIFIEPAKVLFLNNAINQGIFTPIGITQAAEAGKSIMYMLETNPGPGFGLLLAYWVFSKDRATKDSAPGAIIIQFLGGIHEIYFPYILMNPFVIIGPILGNICAIFFFSIMDAGLVGPAAPGSIIAFLAMSPRDSILISVIGVAIAAAVSFLVSSPIIRMAGARSLEDAQAQKDSMKAESKGAAPARTGAEVATDAIQKIIFACDAGMGSSAMGATKFRNRIKPLNLGITVTNTSVDNVPGDADVVVCQYILQDRAAKSAPQARLVTLGNFLQDPNLDALYAELEERANGGAAAAAETAVTAEEPKKSSGKAVLMKEGIRTGLPSVSKEEAIRAAGELLNKLGFVNENYIDAMLEREKLVSTYMGMGVAIPHGTSTAKGTVKKSGIVVMQYPDGVDFGDEKAYLVIGIAGVGDEHLEILGRIVESLEDEELLEKLKKEADVDTIMKTFG
;
A
#
# COMPACT_ATOMS: atom_id res chain seq x y z
N MET A 1 -16.26 -1.65 -21.67
CA MET A 1 -17.18 -1.52 -20.52
C MET A 1 -16.58 -2.06 -19.21
N LYS A 2 -16.09 -3.31 -19.14
CA LYS A 2 -15.48 -3.91 -17.93
C LYS A 2 -14.41 -3.03 -17.25
N ASN A 3 -13.45 -2.51 -18.02
CA ASN A 3 -12.37 -1.65 -17.51
C ASN A 3 -12.86 -0.29 -16.98
N ALA A 4 -13.96 0.26 -17.51
CA ALA A 4 -14.50 1.54 -17.06
C ALA A 4 -15.25 1.38 -15.74
N VAL A 5 -16.05 0.31 -15.61
CA VAL A 5 -16.77 -0.04 -14.37
C VAL A 5 -15.77 -0.35 -13.25
N GLN A 6 -14.70 -1.09 -13.53
CA GLN A 6 -13.63 -1.38 -12.56
C GLN A 6 -12.88 -0.11 -12.13
N ARG A 7 -12.49 0.77 -13.07
CA ARG A 7 -11.85 2.04 -12.74
C ARG A 7 -12.75 2.93 -11.86
N PHE A 8 -14.04 2.98 -12.19
CA PHE A 8 -15.03 3.72 -11.41
C PHE A 8 -15.19 3.13 -10.00
N GLY A 9 -15.35 1.81 -9.88
CA GLY A 9 -15.44 1.11 -8.60
C GLY A 9 -14.20 1.28 -7.72
N LYS A 10 -13.00 1.22 -8.31
CA LYS A 10 -11.73 1.50 -7.62
C LYS A 10 -11.69 2.92 -7.08
N PHE A 11 -12.08 3.88 -7.90
CA PHE A 11 -12.10 5.29 -7.53
C PHE A 11 -13.03 5.53 -6.33
N LEU A 12 -14.25 5.00 -6.37
CA LEU A 12 -15.18 5.05 -5.24
C LEU A 12 -14.62 4.35 -3.99
N SER A 13 -14.01 3.18 -4.15
CA SER A 13 -13.44 2.43 -3.03
C SER A 13 -12.28 3.18 -2.37
N ALA A 14 -11.45 3.88 -3.15
CA ALA A 14 -10.35 4.70 -2.65
C ALA A 14 -10.82 5.93 -1.84
N MET A 15 -12.09 6.33 -1.99
CA MET A 15 -12.71 7.39 -1.21
C MET A 15 -13.25 6.89 0.14
N VAL A 16 -13.63 5.61 0.22
CA VAL A 16 -14.25 5.03 1.42
C VAL A 16 -13.26 4.26 2.29
N MET A 17 -12.36 3.46 1.69
CA MET A 17 -11.46 2.57 2.42
C MET A 17 -10.59 3.27 3.48
N PRO A 18 -9.95 4.42 3.20
CA PRO A 18 -9.16 5.13 4.20
C PRO A 18 -9.97 5.58 5.43
N ASN A 19 -11.29 5.64 5.28
CA ASN A 19 -12.23 6.12 6.29
C ASN A 19 -12.97 4.98 7.02
N ILE A 20 -12.65 3.71 6.76
CA ILE A 20 -13.34 2.54 7.37
C ILE A 20 -13.36 2.63 8.91
N GLY A 21 -12.28 3.11 9.53
CA GLY A 21 -12.24 3.30 10.98
C GLY A 21 -13.37 4.20 11.51
N ALA A 22 -13.73 5.25 10.77
CA ALA A 22 -14.84 6.15 11.13
C ALA A 22 -16.20 5.45 10.98
N PHE A 23 -16.39 4.62 9.94
CA PHE A 23 -17.60 3.82 9.76
C PHE A 23 -17.76 2.78 10.87
N ILE A 24 -16.67 2.13 11.28
CA ILE A 24 -16.67 1.16 12.39
C ILE A 24 -17.01 1.87 13.70
N ALA A 25 -16.39 3.02 13.97
CA ALA A 25 -16.69 3.81 15.17
C ALA A 25 -18.16 4.23 15.22
N TRP A 26 -18.70 4.71 14.10
CA TRP A 26 -20.13 5.01 13.96
C TRP A 26 -20.99 3.77 14.22
N GLY A 27 -20.66 2.63 13.60
CA GLY A 27 -21.36 1.36 13.79
C GLY A 27 -21.38 0.89 15.25
N PHE A 28 -20.27 1.07 15.99
CA PHE A 28 -20.25 0.78 17.43
C PHE A 28 -21.12 1.73 18.25
N ILE A 29 -21.14 3.02 17.94
CA ILE A 29 -22.07 3.96 18.59
C ILE A 29 -23.51 3.52 18.36
N THR A 30 -23.85 3.17 17.13
CA THR A 30 -25.17 2.64 16.76
C THR A 30 -25.48 1.34 17.50
N ALA A 31 -24.58 0.37 17.50
CA ALA A 31 -24.79 -0.92 18.14
C ALA A 31 -24.91 -0.81 19.67
N LEU A 32 -24.14 0.07 20.30
CA LEU A 32 -24.07 0.15 21.76
C LEU A 32 -25.12 1.10 22.34
N PHE A 33 -25.21 2.34 21.86
CA PHE A 33 -25.80 3.41 22.66
C PHE A 33 -27.18 3.87 22.22
N ILE A 34 -27.65 3.53 21.02
CA ILE A 34 -29.02 3.88 20.61
C ILE A 34 -30.05 3.12 21.45
N GLU A 35 -31.33 3.48 21.35
CA GLU A 35 -32.41 2.85 22.12
C GLU A 35 -32.48 1.33 21.92
N ALA A 36 -32.29 0.86 20.69
CA ALA A 36 -32.21 -0.56 20.35
C ALA A 36 -30.83 -1.21 20.61
N GLY A 37 -29.86 -0.45 21.13
CA GLY A 37 -28.48 -0.87 21.33
C GLY A 37 -28.27 -1.74 22.58
N TRP A 38 -27.05 -2.28 22.72
CA TRP A 38 -26.68 -3.15 23.83
C TRP A 38 -26.61 -2.45 25.20
N LEU A 39 -26.25 -1.17 25.21
CA LEU A 39 -26.07 -0.30 26.38
C LEU A 39 -26.72 1.07 26.12
N PRO A 40 -28.06 1.17 26.00
CA PRO A 40 -28.73 2.40 25.60
C PRO A 40 -28.35 3.60 26.47
N ASN A 41 -27.97 4.70 25.84
CA ASN A 41 -27.57 5.95 26.49
C ASN A 41 -27.86 7.13 25.57
N GLU A 42 -28.89 7.91 25.86
CA GLU A 42 -29.33 9.03 25.01
C GLU A 42 -28.22 10.05 24.71
N LYS A 43 -27.37 10.35 25.69
CA LYS A 43 -26.28 11.34 25.53
C LYS A 43 -25.16 10.83 24.61
N LEU A 44 -24.87 9.54 24.64
CA LEU A 44 -23.88 8.94 23.74
C LEU A 44 -24.50 8.64 22.37
N ALA A 45 -25.77 8.26 22.32
CA ALA A 45 -26.53 8.07 21.09
C ALA A 45 -26.59 9.34 20.23
N SER A 46 -26.58 10.53 20.84
CA SER A 46 -26.59 11.80 20.10
C SER A 46 -25.33 12.01 19.22
N LEU A 47 -24.27 11.19 19.38
CA LEU A 47 -23.12 11.19 18.46
C LEU A 47 -23.47 10.56 17.10
N ASN A 48 -24.46 9.67 17.04
CA ASN A 48 -24.84 8.93 15.84
C ASN A 48 -25.17 9.87 14.66
N GLY A 49 -26.06 10.84 14.88
CA GLY A 49 -26.52 11.78 13.86
C GLY A 49 -25.39 12.64 13.27
N PRO A 50 -24.62 13.38 14.08
CA PRO A 50 -23.50 14.18 13.59
C PRO A 50 -22.42 13.37 12.86
N MET A 51 -22.10 12.16 13.36
CA MET A 51 -21.14 11.29 12.67
C MET A 51 -21.66 10.88 11.28
N LEU A 52 -22.93 10.49 11.21
CA LEU A 52 -23.54 10.03 9.96
C LEU A 52 -23.73 11.14 8.93
N ASN A 53 -24.21 12.30 9.38
CA ASN A 53 -24.63 13.39 8.49
C ASN A 53 -23.49 14.34 8.14
N TYR A 54 -22.44 14.43 8.96
CA TYR A 54 -21.32 15.34 8.73
C TYR A 54 -19.98 14.62 8.62
N LEU A 55 -19.58 13.86 9.64
CA LEU A 55 -18.23 13.28 9.67
C LEU A 55 -17.98 12.35 8.47
N LEU A 56 -18.83 11.34 8.26
CA LEU A 56 -18.63 10.35 7.20
C LEU A 56 -18.67 10.97 5.79
N PRO A 57 -19.68 11.80 5.43
CA PRO A 57 -19.71 12.44 4.12
C PRO A 57 -18.51 13.38 3.91
N ILE A 58 -18.15 14.21 4.90
CA ILE A 58 -17.00 15.13 4.78
C ILE A 58 -15.71 14.34 4.54
N LEU A 59 -15.45 13.26 5.29
CA LEU A 59 -14.27 12.43 5.10
C LEU A 59 -14.19 11.82 3.69
N ILE A 60 -15.32 11.40 3.12
CA ILE A 60 -15.41 10.95 1.72
C ILE A 60 -15.07 12.11 0.77
N GLY A 61 -15.67 13.28 0.99
CA GLY A 61 -15.45 14.47 0.16
C GLY A 61 -13.99 14.93 0.16
N VAL A 62 -13.36 14.94 1.34
CA VAL A 62 -11.93 15.19 1.54
C VAL A 62 -11.11 14.20 0.73
N GLN A 63 -11.38 12.91 0.85
CA GLN A 63 -10.60 11.90 0.15
C GLN A 63 -10.79 11.97 -1.37
N GLY A 64 -12.02 12.20 -1.85
CA GLY A 64 -12.30 12.42 -3.28
C GLY A 64 -11.60 13.65 -3.83
N GLY A 65 -11.61 14.74 -3.08
CA GLY A 65 -10.90 15.97 -3.43
C GLY A 65 -9.38 15.76 -3.47
N ARG A 66 -8.83 15.04 -2.49
CA ARG A 66 -7.41 14.70 -2.42
C ARG A 66 -6.97 13.85 -3.61
N LEU A 67 -7.74 12.84 -3.98
CA LEU A 67 -7.42 11.95 -5.10
C LEU A 67 -7.30 12.70 -6.44
N VAL A 68 -7.98 13.83 -6.62
CA VAL A 68 -7.95 14.59 -7.88
C VAL A 68 -7.02 15.79 -7.82
N GLY A 69 -7.10 16.58 -6.73
CA GLY A 69 -6.46 17.90 -6.58
C GLY A 69 -5.51 18.03 -5.39
N GLY A 70 -5.05 16.92 -4.79
CA GLY A 70 -4.12 16.94 -3.66
C GLY A 70 -4.72 17.60 -2.41
N ASP A 71 -3.88 18.09 -1.50
CA ASP A 71 -4.35 18.62 -0.20
C ASP A 71 -5.30 19.82 -0.33
N ARG A 72 -5.08 20.68 -1.34
CA ARG A 72 -5.99 21.78 -1.63
C ARG A 72 -7.35 21.28 -2.13
N GLY A 73 -7.35 20.25 -2.96
CA GLY A 73 -8.55 19.52 -3.35
C GLY A 73 -9.27 18.90 -2.15
N ALA A 74 -8.51 18.40 -1.17
CA ALA A 74 -9.06 17.81 0.05
C ALA A 74 -9.85 18.82 0.88
N VAL A 75 -9.26 20.00 1.14
CA VAL A 75 -9.93 21.10 1.86
C VAL A 75 -11.14 21.61 1.08
N MET A 76 -10.99 21.82 -0.24
CA MET A 76 -12.10 22.29 -1.07
C MET A 76 -13.24 21.26 -1.16
N GLY A 77 -12.90 19.98 -1.18
CA GLY A 77 -13.85 18.87 -1.13
C GLY A 77 -14.64 18.84 0.17
N ALA A 78 -14.02 19.14 1.31
CA ALA A 78 -14.72 19.29 2.58
C ALA A 78 -15.76 20.42 2.52
N ILE A 79 -15.35 21.61 2.05
CA ILE A 79 -16.23 22.79 1.94
C ILE A 79 -17.42 22.49 1.01
N ALA A 80 -17.14 21.94 -0.18
CA ALA A 80 -18.17 21.59 -1.16
C ALA A 80 -19.16 20.55 -0.62
N THR A 81 -18.68 19.61 0.18
CA THR A 81 -19.50 18.55 0.80
C THR A 81 -20.51 19.10 1.80
N VAL A 82 -20.11 20.11 2.61
CA VAL A 82 -21.04 20.79 3.54
C VAL A 82 -22.23 21.38 2.77
N GLY A 83 -21.99 21.97 1.60
CA GLY A 83 -23.04 22.48 0.74
C GLY A 83 -24.08 21.41 0.36
N VAL A 84 -23.62 20.22 -0.02
CA VAL A 84 -24.52 19.12 -0.38
C VAL A 84 -25.29 18.57 0.81
N ILE A 85 -24.63 18.41 1.96
CA ILE A 85 -25.28 17.97 3.20
C ILE A 85 -26.45 18.91 3.54
N VAL A 86 -26.18 20.22 3.54
CA VAL A 86 -27.19 21.22 3.90
C VAL A 86 -28.28 21.34 2.82
N GLY A 87 -27.95 21.06 1.55
CA GLY A 87 -28.92 21.04 0.45
C GLY A 87 -29.88 19.86 0.46
N ALA A 88 -29.66 18.88 1.32
CA ALA A 88 -30.49 17.70 1.45
C ALA A 88 -30.46 17.15 2.89
N PRO A 89 -31.08 17.87 3.85
CA PRO A 89 -30.94 17.62 5.28
C PRO A 89 -31.53 16.28 5.74
N ASP A 90 -32.44 15.72 4.97
CA ASP A 90 -33.16 14.49 5.32
C ASP A 90 -32.38 13.20 4.99
N TYR A 91 -31.23 13.31 4.32
CA TYR A 91 -30.48 12.16 3.83
C TYR A 91 -28.97 12.29 4.06
N PRO A 92 -28.28 11.24 4.55
CA PRO A 92 -26.82 11.22 4.63
C PRO A 92 -26.18 11.30 3.24
N MET A 93 -25.48 12.40 2.96
CA MET A 93 -24.99 12.74 1.61
C MET A 93 -23.68 12.04 1.21
N LEU A 94 -23.56 10.72 1.44
CA LEU A 94 -22.36 9.96 1.05
C LEU A 94 -22.15 9.97 -0.47
N MET A 95 -23.19 9.68 -1.27
CA MET A 95 -23.11 9.72 -2.73
C MET A 95 -22.86 11.13 -3.26
N GLY A 96 -23.51 12.13 -2.67
CA GLY A 96 -23.27 13.53 -3.02
C GLY A 96 -21.82 13.96 -2.76
N SER A 97 -21.24 13.50 -1.65
CA SER A 97 -19.82 13.70 -1.33
C SER A 97 -18.90 12.97 -2.30
N MET A 98 -19.30 11.78 -2.76
CA MET A 98 -18.57 11.03 -3.78
C MET A 98 -18.49 11.75 -5.12
N VAL A 99 -19.46 12.61 -5.43
CA VAL A 99 -19.45 13.46 -6.64
C VAL A 99 -18.71 14.76 -6.38
N MET A 100 -19.02 15.45 -5.28
CA MET A 100 -18.50 16.79 -5.03
C MET A 100 -17.03 16.83 -4.66
N GLY A 101 -16.51 15.85 -3.92
CA GLY A 101 -15.09 15.79 -3.58
C GLY A 101 -14.21 15.81 -4.83
N PRO A 102 -14.35 14.86 -5.76
CA PRO A 102 -13.59 14.82 -7.02
C PRO A 102 -13.80 16.05 -7.89
N LEU A 103 -15.03 16.56 -7.97
CA LEU A 103 -15.33 17.79 -8.71
C LEU A 103 -14.55 18.98 -8.13
N ALA A 104 -14.50 19.09 -6.80
CA ALA A 104 -13.73 20.13 -6.12
C ALA A 104 -12.23 19.98 -6.39
N GLY A 105 -11.71 18.76 -6.27
CA GLY A 105 -10.32 18.46 -6.64
C GLY A 105 -10.01 18.79 -8.10
N PHE A 106 -10.95 18.55 -9.02
CA PHE A 106 -10.78 18.86 -10.44
C PHE A 106 -10.72 20.37 -10.69
N VAL A 107 -11.65 21.14 -10.09
CA VAL A 107 -11.70 22.61 -10.24
C VAL A 107 -10.42 23.25 -9.72
N ILE A 108 -9.95 22.88 -8.53
CA ILE A 108 -8.73 23.48 -7.97
C ILE A 108 -7.49 23.04 -8.76
N LYS A 109 -7.41 21.78 -9.20
CA LYS A 109 -6.32 21.31 -10.06
C LYS A 109 -6.24 22.12 -11.35
N LYS A 110 -7.39 22.44 -11.96
CA LYS A 110 -7.43 23.24 -13.19
C LYS A 110 -7.03 24.68 -12.95
N PHE A 111 -7.45 25.27 -11.83
CA PHE A 111 -6.99 26.59 -11.43
C PHE A 111 -5.47 26.62 -11.22
N ASP A 112 -4.93 25.63 -10.51
CA ASP A 112 -3.50 25.53 -10.22
C ASP A 112 -2.65 25.39 -11.49
N GLN A 113 -3.11 24.56 -12.43
CA GLN A 113 -2.51 24.45 -13.76
C GLN A 113 -2.54 25.78 -14.54
N ALA A 114 -3.60 26.56 -14.40
CA ALA A 114 -3.74 27.84 -15.09
C ALA A 114 -2.89 28.97 -14.46
N MET A 115 -2.57 28.84 -13.17
CA MET A 115 -1.78 29.81 -12.40
C MET A 115 -0.29 29.46 -12.32
N ASP A 116 0.10 28.28 -12.79
CA ASP A 116 1.51 27.87 -12.84
C ASP A 116 2.35 28.87 -13.66
N GLY A 117 3.46 29.33 -13.07
CA GLY A 117 4.31 30.38 -13.62
C GLY A 117 3.69 31.78 -13.71
N ARG A 118 2.46 31.98 -13.22
CA ARG A 118 1.74 33.29 -13.26
C ARG A 118 1.52 33.91 -11.89
N MET A 119 1.88 33.21 -10.81
CA MET A 119 1.74 33.73 -9.45
C MET A 119 2.87 34.73 -9.14
N PRO A 120 2.54 35.96 -8.69
CA PRO A 120 3.55 36.90 -8.21
C PRO A 120 4.26 36.36 -6.96
N ALA A 121 5.57 36.58 -6.91
CA ALA A 121 6.39 36.20 -5.76
C ALA A 121 5.86 36.84 -4.46
N GLY A 122 5.69 36.03 -3.41
CA GLY A 122 5.19 36.45 -2.10
C GLY A 122 3.67 36.46 -1.96
N PHE A 123 2.91 36.27 -3.04
CA PHE A 123 1.44 36.18 -3.02
C PHE A 123 0.91 34.76 -3.22
N GLU A 124 1.79 33.76 -3.39
CA GLU A 124 1.41 32.38 -3.71
C GLU A 124 0.50 31.80 -2.62
N MET A 125 0.85 31.98 -1.34
CA MET A 125 0.04 31.47 -0.23
C MET A 125 -1.34 32.15 -0.18
N LEU A 126 -1.40 33.45 -0.47
CA LEU A 126 -2.67 34.20 -0.52
C LEU A 126 -3.54 33.67 -1.65
N ILE A 127 -3.01 33.57 -2.87
CA ILE A 127 -3.73 33.07 -4.05
C ILE A 127 -4.17 31.62 -3.83
N ASN A 128 -3.30 30.77 -3.29
CA ASN A 128 -3.57 29.36 -3.06
C ASN A 128 -4.69 29.15 -2.04
N ASN A 129 -4.72 29.92 -0.95
CA ASN A 129 -5.76 29.80 0.09
C ASN A 129 -7.07 30.47 -0.34
N PHE A 130 -7.02 31.67 -0.93
CA PHE A 130 -8.23 32.37 -1.39
C PHE A 130 -8.93 31.62 -2.52
N SER A 131 -8.20 31.01 -3.45
CA SER A 131 -8.80 30.20 -4.51
C SER A 131 -9.55 28.99 -3.95
N VAL A 132 -8.97 28.26 -2.99
CA VAL A 132 -9.66 27.16 -2.29
C VAL A 132 -10.92 27.67 -1.59
N GLY A 133 -10.84 28.82 -0.90
CA GLY A 133 -11.99 29.43 -0.22
C GLY A 133 -13.10 29.85 -1.17
N ILE A 134 -12.77 30.58 -2.25
CA ILE A 134 -13.74 31.13 -3.20
C ILE A 134 -14.37 30.00 -4.03
N PHE A 135 -13.58 29.13 -4.65
CA PHE A 135 -14.11 28.02 -5.44
C PHE A 135 -14.81 26.99 -4.55
N GLY A 136 -14.31 26.77 -3.32
CA GLY A 136 -14.98 25.96 -2.32
C GLY A 136 -16.37 26.51 -1.97
N MET A 137 -16.48 27.81 -1.69
CA MET A 137 -17.75 28.48 -1.43
C MET A 137 -18.72 28.34 -2.62
N ILE A 138 -18.25 28.59 -3.84
CA ILE A 138 -19.08 28.46 -5.05
C ILE A 138 -19.58 27.02 -5.21
N LEU A 139 -18.69 26.03 -5.06
CA LEU A 139 -19.07 24.62 -5.14
C LEU A 139 -19.99 24.20 -3.99
N ALA A 140 -19.87 24.78 -2.80
CA ALA A 140 -20.81 24.54 -1.71
C ALA A 140 -22.20 25.09 -2.06
N ILE A 141 -22.30 26.28 -2.65
CA ILE A 141 -23.57 26.86 -3.12
C ILE A 141 -24.19 25.99 -4.22
N ILE A 142 -23.38 25.52 -5.19
CA ILE A 142 -23.84 24.58 -6.22
C ILE A 142 -24.27 23.25 -5.60
N GLY A 143 -23.49 22.75 -4.63
CA GLY A 143 -23.79 21.56 -3.87
C GLY A 143 -25.17 21.65 -3.21
N PHE A 144 -25.46 22.80 -2.60
CA PHE A 144 -26.72 23.11 -1.95
C PHE A 144 -27.91 23.15 -2.93
N TYR A 145 -27.83 23.97 -3.98
CA TYR A 145 -28.99 24.21 -4.85
C TYR A 145 -29.20 23.14 -5.94
N ALA A 146 -28.15 22.43 -6.35
CA ALA A 146 -28.23 21.51 -7.48
C ALA A 146 -27.98 20.05 -7.08
N ILE A 147 -26.85 19.76 -6.43
CA ILE A 147 -26.42 18.38 -6.22
C ILE A 147 -27.18 17.70 -5.08
N GLY A 148 -27.45 18.39 -3.97
CA GLY A 148 -28.24 17.86 -2.86
C GLY A 148 -29.63 17.37 -3.32
N PRO A 149 -30.45 18.23 -3.96
CA PRO A 149 -31.75 17.83 -4.48
C PRO A 149 -31.68 16.70 -5.52
N LEU A 150 -30.70 16.75 -6.43
CA LEU A 150 -30.52 15.71 -7.45
C LEU A 150 -30.20 14.34 -6.83
N MET A 151 -29.25 14.31 -5.88
CA MET A 151 -28.88 13.07 -5.20
C MET A 151 -30.01 12.51 -4.36
N SER A 152 -30.81 13.39 -3.73
CA SER A 152 -32.01 13.00 -2.99
C SER A 152 -33.04 12.33 -3.91
N ALA A 153 -33.29 12.89 -5.09
CA ALA A 153 -34.19 12.29 -6.07
C ALA A 153 -33.71 10.91 -6.54
N ILE A 154 -32.40 10.76 -6.81
CA ILE A 154 -31.80 9.47 -7.16
C ILE A 154 -31.97 8.46 -6.02
N LEU A 155 -31.73 8.87 -4.77
CA LEU A 155 -31.85 7.99 -3.62
C LEU A 155 -33.29 7.51 -3.41
N VAL A 156 -34.29 8.37 -3.61
CA VAL A 156 -35.71 7.99 -3.57
C VAL A 156 -36.03 6.93 -4.64
N ILE A 157 -35.53 7.09 -5.87
CA ILE A 157 -35.71 6.11 -6.94
C ILE A 157 -35.06 4.77 -6.58
N LEU A 158 -33.82 4.80 -6.08
CA LEU A 158 -33.09 3.59 -5.69
C LEU A 158 -33.79 2.86 -4.53
N ARG A 159 -34.24 3.61 -3.51
CA ARG A 159 -35.03 3.07 -2.39
C ARG A 159 -36.32 2.43 -2.90
N GLY A 160 -37.07 3.10 -3.77
CA GLY A 160 -38.28 2.56 -4.37
C GLY A 160 -38.03 1.28 -5.18
N GLY A 161 -36.93 1.22 -5.94
CA GLY A 161 -36.53 0.02 -6.66
C GLY A 161 -36.22 -1.17 -5.72
N VAL A 162 -35.54 -0.91 -4.61
CA VAL A 162 -35.27 -1.93 -3.59
C VAL A 162 -36.55 -2.36 -2.86
N GLU A 163 -37.43 -1.42 -2.53
CA GLU A 163 -38.74 -1.72 -1.91
C GLU A 163 -39.61 -2.59 -2.82
N ILE A 164 -39.60 -2.38 -4.15
CA ILE A 164 -40.27 -3.26 -5.10
C ILE A 164 -39.71 -4.68 -5.01
N LEU A 165 -38.39 -4.85 -4.92
CA LEU A 165 -37.77 -6.17 -4.80
C LEU A 165 -38.16 -6.85 -3.47
N ILE A 166 -38.24 -6.11 -2.38
CA ILE A 166 -38.65 -6.62 -1.07
C ILE A 166 -40.13 -7.02 -1.10
N ASN A 167 -41.01 -6.10 -1.52
CA ASN A 167 -42.46 -6.28 -1.49
C ASN A 167 -42.94 -7.41 -2.41
N ASN A 168 -42.21 -7.69 -3.50
CA ASN A 168 -42.50 -8.80 -4.40
C ASN A 168 -41.72 -10.09 -4.06
N GLY A 169 -40.96 -10.11 -2.96
CA GLY A 169 -40.16 -11.27 -2.55
C GLY A 169 -39.03 -11.63 -3.53
N LEU A 170 -38.60 -10.68 -4.36
CA LEU A 170 -37.57 -10.86 -5.40
C LEU A 170 -36.16 -10.54 -4.92
N LEU A 171 -36.01 -9.94 -3.72
CA LEU A 171 -34.70 -9.63 -3.13
C LEU A 171 -33.71 -10.81 -3.12
N PRO A 172 -34.12 -12.07 -2.87
CA PRO A 172 -33.21 -13.23 -2.95
C PRO A 172 -32.49 -13.35 -4.30
N LEU A 173 -33.15 -12.97 -5.41
CA LEU A 173 -32.56 -13.06 -6.75
C LEU A 173 -31.38 -12.11 -6.96
N ALA A 174 -31.19 -11.11 -6.09
CA ALA A 174 -30.01 -10.26 -6.11
C ALA A 174 -28.71 -11.07 -6.00
N ALA A 175 -28.73 -12.22 -5.33
CA ALA A 175 -27.59 -13.14 -5.21
C ALA A 175 -27.02 -13.62 -6.56
N ILE A 176 -27.86 -13.69 -7.60
CA ILE A 176 -27.44 -14.05 -8.97
C ILE A 176 -26.41 -13.05 -9.52
N PHE A 177 -26.52 -11.78 -9.10
CA PHE A 177 -25.59 -10.73 -9.49
C PHE A 177 -24.47 -10.54 -8.46
N ILE A 178 -24.80 -10.65 -7.18
CA ILE A 178 -23.86 -10.41 -6.08
C ILE A 178 -22.70 -11.41 -6.11
N GLU A 179 -22.96 -12.72 -6.20
CA GLU A 179 -21.88 -13.72 -6.10
C GLU A 179 -20.89 -13.66 -7.28
N PRO A 180 -21.33 -13.55 -8.56
CA PRO A 180 -20.39 -13.31 -9.66
C PRO A 180 -19.63 -11.99 -9.52
N ALA A 181 -20.31 -10.93 -9.08
CA ALA A 181 -19.66 -9.64 -8.89
C ALA A 181 -18.57 -9.68 -7.79
N LYS A 182 -18.78 -10.43 -6.70
CA LYS A 182 -17.75 -10.69 -5.68
C LYS A 182 -16.50 -11.32 -6.31
N VAL A 183 -16.66 -12.42 -7.05
CA VAL A 183 -15.53 -13.12 -7.71
C VAL A 183 -14.81 -12.23 -8.72
N LEU A 184 -15.52 -11.29 -9.34
CA LEU A 184 -14.97 -10.27 -10.23
C LEU A 184 -14.36 -9.05 -9.50
N PHE A 185 -14.24 -9.08 -8.17
CA PHE A 185 -13.73 -8.01 -7.32
C PHE A 185 -14.52 -6.70 -7.43
N LEU A 186 -15.84 -6.81 -7.69
CA LEU A 186 -16.79 -5.69 -7.72
C LEU A 186 -17.56 -5.55 -6.40
N ASN A 187 -17.24 -6.36 -5.39
CA ASN A 187 -17.84 -6.35 -4.06
C ASN A 187 -17.79 -4.97 -3.41
N ASN A 188 -16.66 -4.26 -3.49
CA ASN A 188 -16.54 -2.92 -2.90
C ASN A 188 -17.44 -1.89 -3.59
N ALA A 189 -17.60 -1.98 -4.91
CA ALA A 189 -18.46 -1.07 -5.66
C ALA A 189 -19.95 -1.31 -5.32
N ILE A 190 -20.35 -2.57 -5.17
CA ILE A 190 -21.72 -2.93 -4.79
C ILE A 190 -22.00 -2.56 -3.33
N ASN A 191 -21.11 -2.97 -2.42
CA ASN A 191 -21.30 -2.76 -0.99
C ASN A 191 -21.23 -1.27 -0.65
N GLN A 192 -20.13 -0.58 -0.99
CA GLN A 192 -19.96 0.83 -0.63
C GLN A 192 -20.73 1.81 -1.53
N GLY A 193 -20.99 1.44 -2.78
CA GLY A 193 -21.68 2.32 -3.74
C GLY A 193 -23.20 2.20 -3.71
N ILE A 194 -23.76 1.05 -3.31
CA ILE A 194 -25.20 0.78 -3.38
C ILE A 194 -25.76 0.36 -2.01
N PHE A 195 -25.27 -0.74 -1.43
CA PHE A 195 -25.91 -1.32 -0.26
C PHE A 195 -25.68 -0.53 1.02
N THR A 196 -24.48 -0.01 1.26
CA THR A 196 -24.17 0.78 2.47
C THR A 196 -24.99 2.06 2.53
N PRO A 197 -25.09 2.91 1.48
CA PRO A 197 -25.94 4.10 1.51
C PRO A 197 -27.42 3.78 1.79
N ILE A 198 -27.97 2.73 1.16
CA ILE A 198 -29.37 2.32 1.36
C ILE A 198 -29.56 1.70 2.76
N GLY A 199 -28.60 0.91 3.21
CA GLY A 199 -28.62 0.28 4.53
C GLY A 199 -28.53 1.30 5.66
N ILE A 200 -27.77 2.38 5.45
CA ILE A 200 -27.65 3.48 6.40
C ILE A 200 -29.00 4.15 6.64
N THR A 201 -29.72 4.49 5.58
CA THR A 201 -31.02 5.17 5.72
C THR A 201 -32.05 4.25 6.36
N GLN A 202 -32.08 2.98 5.97
CA GLN A 202 -32.95 1.97 6.57
C GLN A 202 -32.61 1.73 8.05
N ALA A 203 -31.33 1.61 8.41
CA ALA A 203 -30.92 1.38 9.79
C ALA A 203 -31.14 2.61 10.68
N ALA A 204 -31.06 3.83 10.14
CA ALA A 204 -31.42 5.03 10.87
C ALA A 204 -32.91 5.09 11.23
N GLU A 205 -33.80 4.58 10.36
CA GLU A 205 -35.25 4.54 10.59
C GLU A 205 -35.69 3.32 11.42
N ALA A 206 -35.19 2.13 11.10
CA ALA A 206 -35.65 0.85 11.62
C ALA A 206 -34.66 0.16 12.57
N GLY A 207 -33.53 0.79 12.88
CA GLY A 207 -32.46 0.24 13.75
C GLY A 207 -31.61 -0.85 13.09
N LYS A 208 -32.01 -1.39 11.93
CA LYS A 208 -31.31 -2.44 11.19
C LYS A 208 -31.60 -2.37 9.69
N SER A 209 -30.77 -3.02 8.87
CA SER A 209 -31.02 -3.20 7.45
C SER A 209 -30.52 -4.55 6.93
N ILE A 210 -31.37 -5.21 6.13
CA ILE A 210 -31.01 -6.44 5.39
C ILE A 210 -29.97 -6.16 4.29
N MET A 211 -29.84 -4.92 3.80
CA MET A 211 -28.88 -4.55 2.76
C MET A 211 -27.45 -4.85 3.18
N TYR A 212 -27.14 -4.66 4.47
CA TYR A 212 -25.83 -4.99 5.02
C TYR A 212 -25.53 -6.50 5.03
N MET A 213 -26.54 -7.37 4.98
CA MET A 213 -26.37 -8.82 5.02
C MET A 213 -26.09 -9.43 3.64
N LEU A 214 -26.59 -8.80 2.55
CA LEU A 214 -26.65 -9.42 1.22
C LEU A 214 -25.26 -9.82 0.68
N GLU A 215 -24.28 -8.95 0.88
CA GLU A 215 -22.91 -9.16 0.42
C GLU A 215 -22.05 -9.77 1.53
N THR A 216 -22.24 -9.33 2.78
CA THR A 216 -21.33 -9.67 3.90
C THR A 216 -21.52 -11.07 4.48
N ASN A 217 -22.66 -11.73 4.19
CA ASN A 217 -22.97 -13.06 4.71
C ASN A 217 -21.82 -14.07 4.46
N PRO A 218 -21.24 -14.65 5.51
CA PRO A 218 -20.10 -15.56 5.38
C PRO A 218 -20.47 -16.98 4.94
N GLY A 219 -21.75 -17.36 5.07
CA GLY A 219 -22.22 -18.72 4.83
C GLY A 219 -21.90 -19.28 3.43
N PRO A 220 -22.16 -18.57 2.32
CA PRO A 220 -21.95 -19.10 0.98
C PRO A 220 -20.52 -19.56 0.71
N GLY A 221 -19.52 -18.72 1.00
CA GLY A 221 -18.10 -19.06 0.85
C GLY A 221 -17.67 -20.15 1.83
N PHE A 222 -18.16 -20.13 3.06
CA PHE A 222 -17.82 -21.13 4.08
C PHE A 222 -18.30 -22.53 3.65
N GLY A 223 -19.54 -22.64 3.16
CA GLY A 223 -20.08 -23.89 2.63
C GLY A 223 -19.30 -24.43 1.43
N LEU A 224 -18.86 -23.54 0.53
CA LEU A 224 -18.05 -23.90 -0.63
C LEU A 224 -16.70 -24.49 -0.21
N LEU A 225 -15.99 -23.81 0.71
CA LEU A 225 -14.69 -24.26 1.18
C LEU A 225 -14.78 -25.59 1.95
N LEU A 226 -15.84 -25.79 2.73
CA LEU A 226 -16.12 -27.09 3.35
C LEU A 226 -16.30 -28.19 2.29
N ALA A 227 -16.95 -27.89 1.17
CA ALA A 227 -17.13 -28.87 0.09
C ALA A 227 -15.79 -29.23 -0.57
N TYR A 228 -14.89 -28.27 -0.76
CA TYR A 228 -13.52 -28.54 -1.23
C TYR A 228 -12.72 -29.37 -0.23
N TRP A 229 -12.80 -29.04 1.06
CA TRP A 229 -12.10 -29.78 2.10
C TRP A 229 -12.54 -31.26 2.15
N VAL A 230 -13.84 -31.52 2.03
CA VAL A 230 -14.36 -32.89 2.10
C VAL A 230 -14.13 -33.65 0.79
N PHE A 231 -14.52 -33.07 -0.35
CA PHE A 231 -14.70 -33.79 -1.62
C PHE A 231 -13.63 -33.54 -2.69
N SER A 232 -12.69 -32.61 -2.49
CA SER A 232 -11.59 -32.44 -3.45
C SER A 232 -10.75 -33.71 -3.53
N LYS A 233 -10.48 -34.14 -4.77
CA LYS A 233 -9.53 -35.24 -5.06
C LYS A 233 -8.09 -34.75 -5.12
N ASP A 234 -7.89 -33.47 -5.43
CA ASP A 234 -6.58 -32.84 -5.42
C ASP A 234 -6.15 -32.54 -3.97
N ARG A 235 -5.00 -33.10 -3.57
CA ARG A 235 -4.51 -33.00 -2.19
C ARG A 235 -4.10 -31.58 -1.83
N ALA A 236 -3.41 -30.87 -2.74
CA ALA A 236 -2.98 -29.49 -2.49
C ALA A 236 -4.18 -28.58 -2.20
N THR A 237 -5.24 -28.68 -3.02
CA THR A 237 -6.48 -27.94 -2.81
C THR A 237 -7.16 -28.34 -1.51
N LYS A 238 -7.23 -29.64 -1.22
CA LYS A 238 -7.87 -30.16 -0.01
C LYS A 238 -7.17 -29.70 1.26
N ASP A 239 -5.84 -29.70 1.28
CA ASP A 239 -5.02 -29.34 2.43
C ASP A 239 -4.99 -27.81 2.66
N SER A 240 -5.19 -27.02 1.60
CA SER A 240 -5.30 -25.56 1.71
C SER A 240 -6.66 -25.07 2.23
N ALA A 241 -7.74 -25.86 2.08
CA ALA A 241 -9.11 -25.44 2.40
C ALA A 241 -9.34 -25.10 3.89
N PRO A 242 -8.83 -25.86 4.88
CA PRO A 242 -8.97 -25.49 6.30
C PRO A 242 -8.38 -24.12 6.64
N GLY A 243 -7.21 -23.78 6.09
CA GLY A 243 -6.59 -22.46 6.29
C GLY A 243 -7.45 -21.35 5.69
N ALA A 244 -7.94 -21.56 4.45
CA ALA A 244 -8.85 -20.63 3.80
C ALA A 244 -10.16 -20.44 4.57
N ILE A 245 -10.71 -21.49 5.19
CA ILE A 245 -11.92 -21.42 6.02
C ILE A 245 -11.72 -20.48 7.20
N ILE A 246 -10.62 -20.61 7.93
CA ILE A 246 -10.32 -19.77 9.10
C ILE A 246 -10.19 -18.30 8.67
N ILE A 247 -9.39 -18.05 7.63
CA ILE A 247 -9.12 -16.72 7.10
C ILE A 247 -10.40 -16.04 6.59
N GLN A 248 -11.26 -16.80 5.89
CA GLN A 248 -12.54 -16.30 5.43
C GLN A 248 -13.47 -16.03 6.60
N PHE A 249 -13.87 -17.11 7.30
CA PHE A 249 -15.02 -17.16 8.19
C PHE A 249 -14.78 -16.37 9.47
N LEU A 250 -13.56 -16.37 10.00
CA LEU A 250 -13.20 -15.57 11.17
C LEU A 250 -12.57 -14.24 10.76
N GLY A 251 -11.58 -14.29 9.87
CA GLY A 251 -10.76 -13.14 9.47
C GLY A 251 -11.48 -12.11 8.58
N GLY A 252 -12.58 -12.46 7.92
CA GLY A 252 -13.33 -11.52 7.08
C GLY A 252 -12.64 -11.18 5.76
N ILE A 253 -11.81 -12.09 5.26
CA ILE A 253 -11.21 -11.97 3.93
C ILE A 253 -11.98 -12.87 2.98
N HIS A 254 -13.14 -12.41 2.54
CA HIS A 254 -14.01 -13.19 1.66
C HIS A 254 -13.36 -13.49 0.29
N GLU A 255 -12.31 -12.77 -0.13
CA GLU A 255 -11.64 -13.04 -1.41
C GLU A 255 -10.79 -14.32 -1.38
N ILE A 256 -10.58 -14.93 -0.20
CA ILE A 256 -9.77 -16.15 -0.08
C ILE A 256 -10.43 -17.36 -0.74
N TYR A 257 -11.76 -17.40 -0.88
CA TYR A 257 -12.47 -18.49 -1.56
C TYR A 257 -12.61 -18.31 -3.08
N PHE A 258 -12.29 -17.12 -3.62
CA PHE A 258 -12.44 -16.86 -5.06
C PHE A 258 -11.57 -17.75 -5.96
N PRO A 259 -10.29 -18.06 -5.63
CA PRO A 259 -9.50 -19.02 -6.39
C PRO A 259 -10.20 -20.36 -6.57
N TYR A 260 -10.87 -20.87 -5.53
CA TYR A 260 -11.61 -22.12 -5.57
C TYR A 260 -12.74 -22.07 -6.61
N ILE A 261 -13.40 -20.91 -6.75
CA ILE A 261 -14.38 -20.70 -7.82
C ILE A 261 -13.70 -20.60 -9.18
N LEU A 262 -12.58 -19.89 -9.30
CA LEU A 262 -11.87 -19.74 -10.58
C LEU A 262 -11.32 -21.08 -11.11
N MET A 263 -10.91 -22.00 -10.23
CA MET A 263 -10.56 -23.38 -10.61
C MET A 263 -11.73 -24.09 -11.30
N ASN A 264 -12.95 -23.88 -10.81
CA ASN A 264 -14.15 -24.47 -11.40
C ASN A 264 -15.34 -23.51 -11.36
N PRO A 265 -15.49 -22.64 -12.37
CA PRO A 265 -16.49 -21.57 -12.33
C PRO A 265 -17.93 -22.06 -12.13
N PHE A 266 -18.26 -23.29 -12.54
CA PHE A 266 -19.58 -23.89 -12.29
C PHE A 266 -19.91 -24.05 -10.80
N VAL A 267 -18.90 -24.14 -9.94
CA VAL A 267 -19.10 -24.30 -8.48
C VAL A 267 -19.77 -23.07 -7.85
N ILE A 268 -19.74 -21.91 -8.52
CA ILE A 268 -20.39 -20.65 -8.08
C ILE A 268 -21.90 -20.80 -7.88
N ILE A 269 -22.52 -21.79 -8.53
CA ILE A 269 -23.95 -22.10 -8.36
C ILE A 269 -24.27 -22.41 -6.89
N GLY A 270 -23.35 -23.05 -6.16
CA GLY A 270 -23.51 -23.33 -4.74
C GLY A 270 -23.64 -22.05 -3.90
N PRO A 271 -22.65 -21.15 -3.92
CA PRO A 271 -22.75 -19.85 -3.27
C PRO A 271 -23.98 -19.03 -3.69
N ILE A 272 -24.35 -19.01 -4.97
CA ILE A 272 -25.56 -18.31 -5.45
C ILE A 272 -26.81 -18.86 -4.77
N LEU A 273 -27.05 -20.17 -4.85
CA LEU A 273 -28.24 -20.79 -4.27
C LEU A 273 -28.23 -20.69 -2.74
N GLY A 274 -27.06 -20.84 -2.11
CA GLY A 274 -26.91 -20.66 -0.67
C GLY A 274 -27.30 -19.26 -0.23
N ASN A 275 -26.83 -18.23 -0.94
CA ASN A 275 -27.16 -16.85 -0.61
C ASN A 275 -28.63 -16.52 -0.93
N ILE A 276 -29.22 -17.05 -2.02
CA ILE A 276 -30.67 -16.95 -2.28
C ILE A 276 -31.47 -17.47 -1.09
N CYS A 277 -31.17 -18.69 -0.61
CA CYS A 277 -31.89 -19.29 0.52
C CYS A 277 -31.72 -18.48 1.81
N ALA A 278 -30.52 -17.97 2.08
CA ALA A 278 -30.27 -17.14 3.25
C ALA A 278 -31.00 -15.79 3.17
N ILE A 279 -30.95 -15.08 2.03
CA ILE A 279 -31.66 -13.81 1.84
C ILE A 279 -33.17 -14.00 1.95
N PHE A 280 -33.70 -15.10 1.42
CA PHE A 280 -35.12 -15.44 1.56
C PHE A 280 -35.50 -15.65 3.03
N PHE A 281 -34.68 -16.41 3.77
CA PHE A 281 -34.86 -16.60 5.20
C PHE A 281 -34.79 -15.28 5.98
N PHE A 282 -33.78 -14.45 5.72
CA PHE A 282 -33.63 -13.12 6.34
C PHE A 282 -34.83 -12.21 6.04
N SER A 283 -35.35 -12.23 4.82
CA SER A 283 -36.52 -11.43 4.45
C SER A 283 -37.78 -11.86 5.21
N ILE A 284 -38.00 -13.16 5.42
CA ILE A 284 -39.14 -13.67 6.19
C ILE A 284 -39.02 -13.32 7.68
N MET A 285 -37.79 -13.40 8.21
CA MET A 285 -37.51 -13.19 9.63
C MET A 285 -37.26 -11.73 10.00
N ASP A 286 -37.43 -10.81 9.05
CA ASP A 286 -37.10 -9.38 9.20
C ASP A 286 -35.68 -9.19 9.78
N ALA A 287 -34.71 -9.96 9.28
CA ALA A 287 -33.33 -9.88 9.77
C ALA A 287 -32.58 -8.73 9.10
N GLY A 288 -31.73 -8.06 9.87
CA GLY A 288 -30.84 -7.00 9.39
C GLY A 288 -29.66 -6.79 10.31
N LEU A 289 -28.64 -6.06 9.84
CA LEU A 289 -27.53 -5.59 10.68
C LEU A 289 -27.73 -4.12 11.04
N VAL A 290 -27.19 -3.69 12.18
CA VAL A 290 -27.23 -2.29 12.64
C VAL A 290 -26.19 -1.39 11.93
N GLY A 291 -25.27 -2.00 11.18
CA GLY A 291 -24.22 -1.30 10.45
C GLY A 291 -23.48 -2.23 9.48
N PRO A 292 -22.56 -1.68 8.68
CA PRO A 292 -21.75 -2.47 7.75
C PRO A 292 -20.81 -3.43 8.51
N ALA A 293 -20.73 -4.67 8.04
CA ALA A 293 -19.84 -5.69 8.58
C ALA A 293 -18.70 -6.03 7.60
N ALA A 294 -17.56 -6.48 8.14
CA ALA A 294 -16.47 -7.01 7.32
C ALA A 294 -16.97 -8.25 6.53
N PRO A 295 -16.91 -8.24 5.19
CA PRO A 295 -17.47 -9.31 4.38
C PRO A 295 -16.82 -10.66 4.70
N GLY A 296 -17.64 -11.69 4.92
CA GLY A 296 -17.15 -13.04 5.16
C GLY A 296 -16.74 -13.35 6.60
N SER A 297 -16.73 -12.37 7.53
CA SER A 297 -16.45 -12.62 8.94
C SER A 297 -17.75 -12.87 9.72
N ILE A 298 -17.89 -14.04 10.34
CA ILE A 298 -18.98 -14.31 11.29
C ILE A 298 -18.88 -13.41 12.52
N ILE A 299 -17.66 -13.06 12.94
CA ILE A 299 -17.44 -12.22 14.12
C ILE A 299 -18.00 -10.82 13.86
N ALA A 300 -17.62 -10.21 12.73
CA ALA A 300 -18.14 -8.90 12.35
C ALA A 300 -19.65 -8.95 12.07
N PHE A 301 -20.12 -10.02 11.42
CA PHE A 301 -21.53 -10.19 11.11
C PHE A 301 -22.39 -10.23 12.38
N LEU A 302 -22.01 -11.06 13.36
CA LEU A 302 -22.74 -11.18 14.63
C LEU A 302 -22.56 -9.95 15.53
N ALA A 303 -21.40 -9.30 15.51
CA ALA A 303 -21.18 -8.06 16.24
C ALA A 303 -22.13 -6.95 15.79
N MET A 304 -22.47 -6.93 14.49
CA MET A 304 -23.42 -5.98 13.90
C MET A 304 -24.86 -6.50 13.89
N SER A 305 -25.15 -7.71 14.37
CA SER A 305 -26.51 -8.21 14.51
C SER A 305 -27.19 -7.58 15.75
N PRO A 306 -28.46 -7.14 15.63
CA PRO A 306 -29.28 -6.78 16.79
C PRO A 306 -29.35 -7.94 17.80
N ARG A 307 -29.39 -7.62 19.09
CA ARG A 307 -29.27 -8.60 20.18
C ARG A 307 -30.34 -9.71 20.12
N ASP A 308 -31.55 -9.35 19.74
CA ASP A 308 -32.70 -10.26 19.57
C ASP A 308 -32.61 -11.12 18.29
N SER A 309 -31.78 -10.71 17.33
CA SER A 309 -31.69 -11.27 15.98
C SER A 309 -30.40 -12.08 15.73
N ILE A 310 -29.52 -12.21 16.73
CA ILE A 310 -28.26 -12.98 16.62
C ILE A 310 -28.54 -14.43 16.23
N LEU A 311 -29.50 -15.09 16.88
CA LEU A 311 -29.83 -16.49 16.56
C LEU A 311 -30.33 -16.62 15.12
N ILE A 312 -31.15 -15.68 14.66
CA ILE A 312 -31.65 -15.61 13.28
C ILE A 312 -30.47 -15.45 12.31
N SER A 313 -29.52 -14.56 12.63
CA SER A 313 -28.31 -14.35 11.83
C SER A 313 -27.47 -15.63 11.71
N VAL A 314 -27.25 -16.35 12.83
CA VAL A 314 -26.52 -17.63 12.83
C VAL A 314 -27.24 -18.68 11.98
N ILE A 315 -28.57 -18.80 12.11
CA ILE A 315 -29.36 -19.77 11.33
C ILE A 315 -29.27 -19.46 9.84
N GLY A 316 -29.41 -18.20 9.44
CA GLY A 316 -29.31 -17.82 8.02
C GLY A 316 -27.92 -18.06 7.44
N VAL A 317 -26.84 -17.81 8.21
CA VAL A 317 -25.48 -18.20 7.83
C VAL A 317 -25.36 -19.70 7.65
N ALA A 318 -25.91 -20.49 8.58
CA ALA A 318 -25.89 -21.95 8.51
C ALA A 318 -26.68 -22.49 7.31
N ILE A 319 -27.84 -21.90 6.98
CA ILE A 319 -28.61 -22.21 5.78
C ILE A 319 -27.77 -21.97 4.52
N ALA A 320 -27.16 -20.79 4.40
CA ALA A 320 -26.33 -20.46 3.26
C ALA A 320 -25.14 -21.44 3.11
N ALA A 321 -24.49 -21.76 4.22
CA ALA A 321 -23.38 -22.70 4.24
C ALA A 321 -23.80 -24.12 3.87
N ALA A 322 -24.90 -24.63 4.44
CA ALA A 322 -25.40 -25.96 4.15
C ALA A 322 -25.81 -26.11 2.69
N VAL A 323 -26.56 -25.15 2.14
CA VAL A 323 -26.99 -25.19 0.74
C VAL A 323 -25.79 -25.07 -0.20
N SER A 324 -24.87 -24.12 0.04
CA SER A 324 -23.65 -23.98 -0.76
C SER A 324 -22.82 -25.27 -0.73
N PHE A 325 -22.62 -25.85 0.46
CA PHE A 325 -21.92 -27.12 0.61
C PHE A 325 -22.57 -28.24 -0.20
N LEU A 326 -23.87 -28.46 -0.03
CA LEU A 326 -24.60 -29.55 -0.68
C LEU A 326 -24.60 -29.44 -2.21
N VAL A 327 -24.72 -28.22 -2.75
CA VAL A 327 -24.73 -27.97 -4.19
C VAL A 327 -23.31 -28.04 -4.78
N SER A 328 -22.31 -27.50 -4.08
CA SER A 328 -20.92 -27.53 -4.56
C SER A 328 -20.30 -28.93 -4.48
N SER A 329 -20.71 -29.77 -3.53
CA SER A 329 -20.19 -31.12 -3.31
C SER A 329 -20.20 -32.03 -4.55
N PRO A 330 -21.32 -32.25 -5.27
CA PRO A 330 -21.32 -33.07 -6.48
C PRO A 330 -20.49 -32.45 -7.60
N ILE A 331 -20.51 -31.13 -7.76
CA ILE A 331 -19.74 -30.40 -8.79
C ILE A 331 -18.24 -30.61 -8.58
N ILE A 332 -17.77 -30.50 -7.33
CA ILE A 332 -16.36 -30.71 -6.96
C ILE A 332 -15.97 -32.19 -7.12
N ARG A 333 -16.83 -33.12 -6.66
CA ARG A 333 -16.55 -34.57 -6.73
C ARG A 333 -16.43 -35.08 -8.18
N MET A 334 -17.21 -34.50 -9.09
CA MET A 334 -17.22 -34.83 -10.51
C MET A 334 -16.10 -34.12 -11.30
N ALA A 335 -15.52 -33.05 -10.76
CA ALA A 335 -14.39 -32.38 -11.37
C ALA A 335 -13.09 -33.22 -11.24
N GLY A 336 -12.25 -33.19 -12.28
CA GLY A 336 -10.90 -33.73 -12.25
C GLY A 336 -9.94 -32.85 -11.44
N ALA A 337 -8.70 -33.29 -11.28
CA ALA A 337 -7.65 -32.45 -10.69
C ALA A 337 -7.47 -31.18 -11.53
N ARG A 338 -7.59 -30.02 -10.88
CA ARG A 338 -7.33 -28.69 -11.47
C ARG A 338 -6.38 -27.97 -10.52
N SER A 339 -5.42 -27.23 -11.07
CA SER A 339 -4.37 -26.57 -10.29
C SER A 339 -4.95 -25.39 -9.49
N LEU A 340 -4.81 -25.44 -8.16
CA LEU A 340 -5.12 -24.30 -7.29
C LEU A 340 -4.11 -23.16 -7.49
N GLU A 341 -2.86 -23.49 -7.79
CA GLU A 341 -1.78 -22.51 -8.03
C GLU A 341 -2.10 -21.63 -9.24
N ASP A 342 -2.56 -22.23 -10.35
CA ASP A 342 -2.96 -21.48 -11.55
C ASP A 342 -4.16 -20.57 -11.28
N ALA A 343 -5.12 -21.04 -10.47
CA ALA A 343 -6.29 -20.25 -10.10
C ALA A 343 -5.95 -19.15 -9.09
N GLN A 344 -4.97 -19.36 -8.22
CA GLN A 344 -4.41 -18.31 -7.36
C GLN A 344 -3.71 -17.25 -8.20
N ALA A 345 -2.90 -17.65 -9.18
CA ALA A 345 -2.26 -16.72 -10.13
C ALA A 345 -3.31 -15.93 -10.94
N GLN A 346 -4.39 -16.58 -11.39
CA GLN A 346 -5.50 -15.92 -12.07
C GLN A 346 -6.26 -14.97 -11.13
N LYS A 347 -6.49 -15.36 -9.87
CA LYS A 347 -7.11 -14.51 -8.86
C LYS A 347 -6.26 -13.27 -8.60
N ASP A 348 -4.95 -13.45 -8.46
CA ASP A 348 -4.01 -12.37 -8.21
C ASP A 348 -3.89 -11.45 -9.43
N SER A 349 -3.93 -11.97 -10.66
CA SER A 349 -3.99 -11.15 -11.87
C SER A 349 -5.30 -10.36 -11.96
N MET A 350 -6.45 -10.97 -11.69
CA MET A 350 -7.75 -10.28 -11.68
C MET A 350 -7.86 -9.25 -10.54
N LYS A 351 -7.25 -9.53 -9.39
CA LYS A 351 -7.14 -8.61 -8.25
C LYS A 351 -6.19 -7.45 -8.57
N ALA A 352 -5.09 -7.72 -9.26
CA ALA A 352 -4.14 -6.71 -9.72
C ALA A 352 -4.79 -5.80 -10.77
N GLU A 353 -5.49 -6.37 -11.76
CA GLU A 353 -6.28 -5.65 -12.75
C GLU A 353 -7.37 -4.78 -12.11
N SER A 354 -8.14 -5.32 -11.16
CA SER A 354 -9.20 -4.56 -10.47
C SER A 354 -8.64 -3.46 -9.57
N LYS A 355 -7.45 -3.68 -8.98
CA LYS A 355 -6.69 -2.65 -8.28
C LYS A 355 -5.89 -1.75 -9.22
N GLY A 356 -5.92 -1.95 -10.54
CA GLY A 356 -5.10 -1.23 -11.52
C GLY A 356 -3.59 -1.29 -11.21
N ALA A 357 -3.16 -2.29 -10.44
CA ALA A 357 -1.78 -2.55 -10.13
C ALA A 357 -1.25 -3.50 -11.20
N ALA A 358 -0.19 -3.10 -11.90
CA ALA A 358 0.65 -4.08 -12.58
C ALA A 358 1.27 -5.02 -11.52
N PRO A 359 1.63 -6.28 -11.87
CA PRO A 359 2.43 -7.12 -10.99
C PRO A 359 3.67 -6.35 -10.51
N ALA A 360 4.23 -6.73 -9.35
CA ALA A 360 5.44 -6.12 -8.82
C ALA A 360 6.52 -6.12 -9.91
N ARG A 361 6.78 -4.93 -10.46
CA ARG A 361 7.81 -4.66 -11.44
C ARG A 361 8.98 -4.07 -10.68
N THR A 362 10.13 -4.75 -10.69
CA THR A 362 11.39 -4.03 -10.90
C THR A 362 11.12 -3.07 -12.06
N GLY A 363 11.32 -1.75 -11.88
CA GLY A 363 10.87 -0.72 -12.82
C GLY A 363 11.03 -1.10 -14.29
N ALA A 364 10.12 -0.65 -15.16
CA ALA A 364 10.14 -1.05 -16.56
C ALA A 364 11.49 -0.73 -17.22
N GLU A 365 11.99 -1.63 -18.08
CA GLU A 365 13.13 -1.34 -18.95
C GLU A 365 12.72 -0.30 -20.00
N VAL A 366 12.88 0.97 -19.66
CA VAL A 366 12.73 2.08 -20.61
C VAL A 366 14.06 2.28 -21.31
N ALA A 367 14.09 1.98 -22.61
CA ALA A 367 15.25 2.23 -23.46
C ALA A 367 15.61 3.72 -23.46
N THR A 368 16.90 4.03 -23.42
CA THR A 368 17.42 5.40 -23.29
C THR A 368 16.93 6.34 -24.40
N ASP A 369 16.67 5.81 -25.60
CA ASP A 369 16.12 6.55 -26.75
C ASP A 369 14.67 7.00 -26.57
N ALA A 370 13.91 6.30 -25.73
CA ALA A 370 12.50 6.59 -25.48
C ALA A 370 12.28 7.63 -24.36
N ILE A 371 13.32 8.01 -23.63
CA ILE A 371 13.22 8.94 -22.49
C ILE A 371 12.89 10.36 -22.99
N GLN A 372 11.76 10.89 -22.54
CA GLN A 372 11.29 12.26 -22.77
C GLN A 372 10.99 13.01 -21.46
N LYS A 373 10.73 12.28 -20.35
CA LYS A 373 10.39 12.86 -19.05
C LYS A 373 11.05 12.13 -17.87
N ILE A 374 11.82 12.88 -17.09
CA ILE A 374 12.51 12.40 -15.88
C ILE A 374 11.93 13.12 -14.65
N ILE A 375 11.50 12.35 -13.66
CA ILE A 375 10.88 12.87 -12.43
C ILE A 375 11.76 12.56 -11.23
N PHE A 376 12.14 13.60 -10.48
CA PHE A 376 12.78 13.43 -9.18
C PHE A 376 11.72 13.34 -8.08
N ALA A 377 11.70 12.24 -7.34
CA ALA A 377 10.71 11.94 -6.31
C ALA A 377 11.36 11.87 -4.92
N CYS A 378 10.81 12.60 -3.95
CA CYS A 378 11.12 12.44 -2.52
C CYS A 378 9.83 12.38 -1.71
N ASP A 379 9.89 12.19 -0.39
CA ASP A 379 8.69 11.98 0.45
C ASP A 379 7.67 13.14 0.35
N ALA A 380 8.10 14.38 0.62
CA ALA A 380 7.23 15.56 0.55
C ALA A 380 7.20 16.24 -0.84
N GLY A 381 8.04 15.81 -1.79
CA GLY A 381 8.18 16.46 -3.10
C GLY A 381 8.84 17.84 -3.10
N MET A 382 9.28 18.33 -1.94
CA MET A 382 10.00 19.59 -1.77
C MET A 382 11.40 19.33 -1.19
N GLY A 383 12.37 20.21 -1.48
CA GLY A 383 13.74 20.11 -0.96
C GLY A 383 14.72 19.38 -1.88
N SER A 384 15.23 18.23 -1.46
CA SER A 384 16.32 17.50 -2.12
C SER A 384 15.99 17.04 -3.55
N SER A 385 14.74 16.66 -3.83
CA SER A 385 14.27 16.32 -5.17
C SER A 385 14.20 17.53 -6.11
N ALA A 386 13.78 18.69 -5.61
CA ALA A 386 13.74 19.94 -6.38
C ALA A 386 15.16 20.42 -6.75
N MET A 387 16.09 20.33 -5.79
CA MET A 387 17.50 20.64 -6.03
C MET A 387 18.15 19.64 -7.00
N GLY A 388 17.88 18.34 -6.85
CA GLY A 388 18.37 17.28 -7.75
C GLY A 388 17.86 17.47 -9.19
N ALA A 389 16.56 17.70 -9.36
CA ALA A 389 15.95 17.99 -10.66
C ALA A 389 16.57 19.22 -11.32
N THR A 390 16.80 20.30 -10.56
CA THR A 390 17.39 21.54 -11.09
C THR A 390 18.83 21.33 -11.54
N LYS A 391 19.66 20.65 -10.73
CA LYS A 391 21.05 20.33 -11.10
C LYS A 391 21.11 19.42 -12.32
N PHE A 392 20.32 18.35 -12.34
CA PHE A 392 20.31 17.41 -13.44
C PHE A 392 19.81 18.06 -14.74
N ARG A 393 18.74 18.86 -14.66
CA ARG A 393 18.23 19.66 -15.79
C ARG A 393 19.30 20.58 -16.37
N ASN A 394 20.05 21.28 -15.51
CA ASN A 394 21.14 22.14 -15.96
C ASN A 394 22.30 21.35 -16.58
N ARG A 395 22.57 20.15 -16.06
CA ARG A 395 23.61 19.25 -16.57
C ARG A 395 23.28 18.69 -17.95
N ILE A 396 22.03 18.30 -18.22
CA ILE A 396 21.61 17.77 -19.55
C ILE A 396 21.24 18.86 -20.56
N LYS A 397 21.10 20.11 -20.15
CA LYS A 397 20.72 21.24 -21.03
C LYS A 397 21.63 21.38 -22.26
N PRO A 398 22.97 21.21 -22.18
CA PRO A 398 23.85 21.29 -23.34
C PRO A 398 23.63 20.17 -24.37
N LEU A 399 23.06 19.03 -23.95
CA LEU A 399 22.81 17.86 -24.81
C LEU A 399 21.62 18.06 -25.77
N ASN A 400 20.77 19.06 -25.51
CA ASN A 400 19.64 19.46 -26.35
C ASN A 400 18.67 18.31 -26.76
N LEU A 401 18.46 17.34 -25.86
CA LEU A 401 17.66 16.14 -26.10
C LEU A 401 16.13 16.35 -26.00
N GLY A 402 15.65 17.55 -25.68
CA GLY A 402 14.23 17.83 -25.49
C GLY A 402 13.59 17.22 -24.23
N ILE A 403 14.39 16.66 -23.33
CA ILE A 403 13.93 15.95 -22.12
C ILE A 403 13.39 16.94 -21.07
N THR A 404 12.19 16.66 -20.57
CA THR A 404 11.56 17.40 -19.46
C THR A 404 12.01 16.81 -18.12
N VAL A 405 12.56 17.64 -17.24
CA VAL A 405 12.97 17.24 -15.88
C VAL A 405 12.18 18.05 -14.85
N THR A 406 11.42 17.37 -13.99
CA THR A 406 10.66 17.99 -12.89
C THR A 406 10.78 17.18 -11.59
N ASN A 407 10.21 17.68 -10.49
CA ASN A 407 10.16 16.98 -9.22
C ASN A 407 8.73 16.89 -8.67
N THR A 408 8.48 15.91 -7.79
CA THR A 408 7.19 15.72 -7.09
C THR A 408 7.38 14.84 -5.86
N SER A 409 6.32 14.64 -5.07
CA SER A 409 6.31 13.62 -4.03
C SER A 409 6.27 12.23 -4.65
N VAL A 410 6.90 11.24 -4.02
CA VAL A 410 6.91 9.84 -4.49
C VAL A 410 5.52 9.26 -4.68
N ASP A 411 4.51 9.76 -3.96
CA ASP A 411 3.12 9.30 -4.11
C ASP A 411 2.36 9.99 -5.25
N ASN A 412 2.95 11.05 -5.84
CA ASN A 412 2.34 11.91 -6.85
C ASN A 412 3.13 11.90 -8.17
N VAL A 413 3.87 10.82 -8.45
CA VAL A 413 4.61 10.70 -9.71
C VAL A 413 3.60 10.57 -10.86
N PRO A 414 3.70 11.42 -11.90
CA PRO A 414 2.73 11.40 -12.99
C PRO A 414 2.90 10.14 -13.87
N GLY A 415 1.78 9.65 -14.42
CA GLY A 415 1.75 8.41 -15.22
C GLY A 415 2.46 8.48 -16.58
N ASP A 416 2.91 9.66 -16.99
CA ASP A 416 3.72 9.92 -18.19
C ASP A 416 5.23 10.05 -17.88
N ALA A 417 5.66 9.68 -16.66
CA ALA A 417 7.07 9.62 -16.32
C ALA A 417 7.74 8.41 -16.99
N ASP A 418 8.86 8.65 -17.67
CA ASP A 418 9.70 7.61 -18.28
C ASP A 418 10.76 7.11 -17.29
N VAL A 419 11.33 8.03 -16.51
CA VAL A 419 12.31 7.72 -15.46
C VAL A 419 11.90 8.38 -14.15
N VAL A 420 12.00 7.64 -13.05
CA VAL A 420 11.81 8.16 -11.69
C VAL A 420 13.11 8.03 -10.92
N VAL A 421 13.64 9.18 -10.50
CA VAL A 421 14.83 9.30 -9.67
C VAL A 421 14.40 9.51 -8.23
N CYS A 422 14.67 8.56 -7.33
CA CYS A 422 14.24 8.64 -5.93
C CYS A 422 15.28 8.09 -4.97
N GLN A 423 15.13 8.30 -3.66
CA GLN A 423 16.02 7.66 -2.69
C GLN A 423 15.76 6.15 -2.60
N TYR A 424 16.80 5.37 -2.30
CA TYR A 424 16.70 3.92 -2.13
C TYR A 424 15.55 3.51 -1.18
N ILE A 425 15.40 4.21 -0.05
CA ILE A 425 14.33 3.94 0.92
C ILE A 425 12.90 4.15 0.37
N LEU A 426 12.77 4.88 -0.73
CA LEU A 426 11.49 5.18 -1.39
C LEU A 426 11.24 4.32 -2.63
N GLN A 427 12.14 3.38 -2.97
CA GLN A 427 12.06 2.60 -4.20
C GLN A 427 10.74 1.84 -4.36
N ASP A 428 10.23 1.23 -3.28
CA ASP A 428 8.99 0.46 -3.32
C ASP A 428 7.77 1.35 -3.50
N ARG A 429 7.81 2.58 -2.94
CA ARG A 429 6.76 3.58 -3.13
C ARG A 429 6.81 4.14 -4.54
N ALA A 430 8.00 4.41 -5.07
CA ALA A 430 8.20 4.89 -6.44
C ALA A 430 7.74 3.84 -7.47
N ALA A 431 8.08 2.57 -7.26
CA ALA A 431 7.64 1.45 -8.09
C ALA A 431 6.11 1.32 -8.13
N LYS A 432 5.45 1.56 -6.98
CA LYS A 432 3.98 1.55 -6.87
C LYS A 432 3.34 2.76 -7.54
N SER A 433 3.95 3.95 -7.41
CA SER A 433 3.41 5.19 -7.98
C SER A 433 3.60 5.30 -9.48
N ALA A 434 4.68 4.72 -10.03
CA ALA A 434 5.01 4.78 -11.46
C ALA A 434 5.55 3.43 -11.97
N PRO A 435 4.70 2.39 -12.06
CA PRO A 435 5.10 1.04 -12.48
C PRO A 435 5.53 0.94 -13.95
N GLN A 436 5.26 1.99 -14.73
CA GLN A 436 5.66 2.13 -16.13
C GLN A 436 7.05 2.77 -16.32
N ALA A 437 7.61 3.38 -15.28
CA ALA A 437 8.86 4.13 -15.37
C ALA A 437 10.08 3.27 -14.99
N ARG A 438 11.24 3.60 -15.58
CA ARG A 438 12.54 3.10 -15.11
C ARG A 438 12.88 3.76 -13.78
N LEU A 439 13.24 2.98 -12.77
CA LEU A 439 13.65 3.51 -11.47
C LEU A 439 15.17 3.73 -11.44
N VAL A 440 15.58 4.90 -10.98
CA VAL A 440 16.97 5.24 -10.67
C VAL A 440 17.01 5.61 -9.19
N THR A 441 17.50 4.70 -8.38
CA THR A 441 17.57 4.87 -6.93
C THR A 441 18.88 5.53 -6.53
N LEU A 442 18.80 6.52 -5.65
CA LEU A 442 19.93 7.31 -5.17
C LEU A 442 20.14 7.07 -3.66
N GLY A 443 21.39 7.07 -3.23
CA GLY A 443 21.77 7.32 -1.84
C GLY A 443 21.73 8.81 -1.51
N ASN A 444 22.14 9.68 -2.43
CA ASN A 444 22.19 11.14 -2.22
C ASN A 444 21.89 11.94 -3.51
N PHE A 445 21.00 12.94 -3.43
CA PHE A 445 20.62 13.78 -4.59
C PHE A 445 21.72 14.71 -5.12
N LEU A 446 22.81 14.90 -4.37
CA LEU A 446 23.89 15.80 -4.77
C LEU A 446 24.92 15.12 -5.68
N GLN A 447 25.28 13.88 -5.40
CA GLN A 447 26.25 13.07 -6.14
C GLN A 447 25.91 11.59 -5.91
N ASP A 448 25.65 10.86 -6.99
CA ASP A 448 25.27 9.46 -6.94
C ASP A 448 25.69 8.75 -8.24
N PRO A 449 26.37 7.58 -8.15
CA PRO A 449 26.81 6.83 -9.33
C PRO A 449 25.67 6.45 -10.28
N ASN A 450 24.46 6.18 -9.77
CA ASN A 450 23.31 5.82 -10.61
C ASN A 450 22.79 7.03 -11.39
N LEU A 451 22.92 8.24 -10.82
CA LEU A 451 22.59 9.49 -11.50
C LEU A 451 23.63 9.86 -12.56
N ASP A 452 24.90 9.59 -12.27
CA ASP A 452 26.01 9.78 -13.22
C ASP A 452 25.93 8.79 -14.39
N ALA A 453 25.57 7.53 -14.13
CA ALA A 453 25.32 6.53 -15.17
C ALA A 453 24.16 6.95 -16.08
N LEU A 454 23.03 7.40 -15.52
CA LEU A 454 21.91 7.94 -16.30
C LEU A 454 22.35 9.14 -17.16
N TYR A 455 23.20 10.01 -16.63
CA TYR A 455 23.73 11.14 -17.41
C TYR A 455 24.62 10.65 -18.57
N ALA A 456 25.53 9.70 -18.33
CA ALA A 456 26.42 9.15 -19.35
C ALA A 456 25.65 8.47 -20.49
N GLU A 457 24.59 7.72 -20.17
CA GLU A 457 23.70 7.13 -21.18
C GLU A 457 23.02 8.20 -22.06
N LEU A 458 22.58 9.32 -21.46
CA LEU A 458 21.98 10.43 -22.20
C LEU A 458 23.02 11.19 -23.04
N GLU A 459 24.25 11.31 -22.56
CA GLU A 459 25.37 11.90 -23.30
C GLU A 459 25.76 11.05 -24.51
N GLU A 460 25.80 9.73 -24.37
CA GLU A 460 26.01 8.80 -25.47
C GLU A 460 24.89 8.90 -26.52
N ARG A 461 23.63 8.99 -26.09
CA ARG A 461 22.48 9.26 -26.96
C ARG A 461 22.62 10.57 -27.73
N ALA A 462 23.06 11.65 -27.07
CA ALA A 462 23.24 12.96 -27.70
C ALA A 462 24.37 12.95 -28.74
N ASN A 463 25.40 12.14 -28.52
CA ASN A 463 26.57 12.05 -29.38
C ASN A 463 26.39 11.12 -30.59
N GLY A 464 25.21 10.51 -30.76
CA GLY A 464 24.86 9.68 -31.91
C GLY A 464 25.68 8.39 -31.95
N GLY A 465 25.14 7.31 -31.40
CA GLY A 465 25.85 6.02 -31.30
C GLY A 465 26.46 5.55 -32.62
N ALA A 466 27.79 5.65 -32.75
CA ALA A 466 28.68 4.75 -33.49
C ALA A 466 30.16 5.19 -33.40
N ALA A 467 30.99 4.39 -32.71
CA ALA A 467 32.35 3.94 -33.05
C ALA A 467 33.09 3.51 -31.76
N ALA A 468 33.72 2.35 -31.61
CA ALA A 468 33.94 1.20 -32.48
C ALA A 468 34.28 0.01 -31.57
N ALA A 469 33.85 -1.18 -31.98
CA ALA A 469 34.49 -2.41 -31.55
C ALA A 469 35.94 -2.43 -32.05
N ALA A 470 36.90 -2.54 -31.14
CA ALA A 470 38.20 -3.14 -31.40
C ALA A 470 38.57 -3.97 -30.17
N GLU A 471 38.62 -5.27 -30.40
CA GLU A 471 38.76 -6.34 -29.44
C GLU A 471 40.02 -6.20 -28.59
N THR A 472 39.87 -6.35 -27.28
CA THR A 472 40.78 -7.23 -26.55
C THR A 472 39.91 -8.24 -25.84
N ALA A 473 39.82 -9.42 -26.45
CA ALA A 473 39.14 -10.56 -25.91
C ALA A 473 39.71 -10.90 -24.53
N VAL A 474 38.93 -10.66 -23.49
CA VAL A 474 38.91 -11.54 -22.32
C VAL A 474 37.55 -12.19 -22.37
N THR A 475 37.56 -13.46 -22.75
CA THR A 475 36.45 -14.40 -22.73
C THR A 475 35.52 -14.13 -21.56
N ALA A 476 34.25 -13.88 -21.86
CA ALA A 476 33.17 -14.03 -20.90
C ALA A 476 33.13 -15.51 -20.48
N GLU A 477 33.88 -15.87 -19.44
CA GLU A 477 33.37 -16.88 -18.52
C GLU A 477 32.10 -16.29 -17.91
N GLU A 478 31.03 -17.08 -17.93
CA GLU A 478 29.85 -16.88 -17.11
C GLU A 478 30.27 -16.38 -15.72
N PRO A 479 29.47 -15.55 -15.02
CA PRO A 479 29.66 -15.42 -13.60
C PRO A 479 29.38 -16.81 -13.01
N LYS A 480 30.44 -17.62 -12.89
CA LYS A 480 30.53 -18.69 -11.91
C LYS A 480 30.02 -18.07 -10.64
N LYS A 481 29.00 -18.68 -10.04
CA LYS A 481 28.72 -18.53 -8.61
C LYS A 481 30.02 -18.81 -7.87
N SER A 482 30.84 -17.79 -7.64
CA SER A 482 31.86 -17.83 -6.62
C SER A 482 31.11 -17.53 -5.33
N SER A 483 30.94 -18.55 -4.52
CA SER A 483 30.58 -18.41 -3.12
C SER A 483 31.76 -17.78 -2.37
N GLY A 484 32.08 -16.51 -2.66
CA GLY A 484 33.08 -15.75 -1.94
C GLY A 484 32.58 -15.47 -0.53
N LYS A 485 33.02 -16.27 0.44
CA LYS A 485 32.84 -15.95 1.86
C LYS A 485 33.49 -14.59 2.12
N ALA A 486 32.77 -13.67 2.75
CA ALA A 486 33.39 -12.51 3.39
C ALA A 486 34.39 -13.05 4.42
N VAL A 487 35.66 -12.68 4.31
CA VAL A 487 36.70 -13.26 5.16
C VAL A 487 36.80 -12.47 6.46
N LEU A 488 36.00 -12.85 7.47
CA LEU A 488 36.31 -12.52 8.85
C LEU A 488 37.40 -13.48 9.35
N MET A 489 38.41 -12.96 10.04
CA MET A 489 39.45 -13.76 10.68
C MET A 489 39.33 -13.57 12.20
N LYS A 490 39.69 -14.59 13.01
CA LYS A 490 39.69 -14.44 14.47
C LYS A 490 40.59 -13.27 14.90
N GLU A 491 41.70 -13.08 14.21
CA GLU A 491 42.65 -11.98 14.41
C GLU A 491 42.07 -10.59 14.08
N GLY A 492 40.94 -10.54 13.36
CA GLY A 492 40.17 -9.34 13.03
C GLY A 492 39.08 -8.97 14.04
N ILE A 493 38.97 -9.69 15.15
CA ILE A 493 37.98 -9.42 16.20
C ILE A 493 38.68 -8.88 17.45
N ARG A 494 38.17 -7.79 18.01
CA ARG A 494 38.58 -7.25 19.32
C ARG A 494 37.36 -7.05 20.20
N THR A 495 37.39 -7.62 21.39
CA THR A 495 36.29 -7.54 22.37
C THR A 495 36.72 -6.84 23.64
N GLY A 496 35.75 -6.27 24.38
CA GLY A 496 36.01 -5.62 25.66
C GLY A 496 36.91 -4.38 25.59
N LEU A 497 36.86 -3.61 24.49
CA LEU A 497 37.67 -2.40 24.35
C LEU A 497 37.10 -1.26 25.22
N PRO A 498 37.96 -0.42 25.81
CA PRO A 498 37.51 0.77 26.54
C PRO A 498 36.89 1.78 25.57
N SER A 499 35.93 2.58 26.05
CA SER A 499 35.38 3.70 25.29
C SER A 499 36.48 4.68 24.87
N VAL A 500 36.45 5.11 23.61
CA VAL A 500 37.41 6.02 22.98
C VAL A 500 36.64 7.06 22.16
N SER A 501 37.34 8.02 21.54
CA SER A 501 36.69 8.94 20.60
C SER A 501 36.27 8.23 19.30
N LYS A 502 35.33 8.85 18.59
CA LYS A 502 34.86 8.38 17.28
C LYS A 502 35.99 8.21 16.28
N GLU A 503 36.89 9.20 16.16
CA GLU A 503 38.02 9.11 15.24
C GLU A 503 38.99 7.99 15.62
N GLU A 504 39.23 7.77 16.92
CA GLU A 504 40.09 6.68 17.41
C GLU A 504 39.48 5.31 17.09
N ALA A 505 38.18 5.13 17.28
CA ALA A 505 37.50 3.89 16.93
C ALA A 505 37.55 3.59 15.43
N ILE A 506 37.34 4.59 14.57
CA ILE A 506 37.41 4.41 13.12
C ILE A 506 38.84 4.13 12.67
N ARG A 507 39.82 4.84 13.24
CA ARG A 507 41.24 4.64 12.95
C ARG A 507 41.69 3.24 13.36
N ALA A 508 41.31 2.77 14.53
CA ALA A 508 41.65 1.43 15.00
C ALA A 508 41.04 0.31 14.11
N ALA A 509 39.82 0.49 13.60
CA ALA A 509 39.26 -0.43 12.60
C ALA A 509 40.08 -0.44 11.30
N GLY A 510 40.43 0.74 10.78
CA GLY A 510 41.23 0.87 9.57
C GLY A 510 42.64 0.29 9.71
N GLU A 511 43.30 0.53 10.84
CA GLU A 511 44.62 -0.03 11.17
C GLU A 511 44.58 -1.55 11.25
N LEU A 512 43.51 -2.12 11.81
CA LEU A 512 43.34 -3.57 11.87
C LEU A 512 43.11 -4.16 10.47
N LEU A 513 42.31 -3.49 9.61
CA LEU A 513 42.14 -3.88 8.21
C LEU A 513 43.48 -3.86 7.45
N ASN A 514 44.30 -2.83 7.66
CA ASN A 514 45.62 -2.70 7.03
C ASN A 514 46.58 -3.79 7.53
N LYS A 515 46.64 -4.01 8.85
CA LYS A 515 47.50 -5.03 9.48
C LYS A 515 47.19 -6.45 9.00
N LEU A 516 45.93 -6.76 8.73
CA LEU A 516 45.49 -8.06 8.19
C LEU A 516 45.61 -8.16 6.66
N GLY A 517 46.12 -7.10 6.02
CA GLY A 517 46.41 -7.04 4.60
C GLY A 517 45.17 -6.87 3.72
N PHE A 518 44.04 -6.40 4.26
CA PHE A 518 42.83 -6.13 3.47
C PHE A 518 42.94 -4.84 2.66
N VAL A 519 43.68 -3.84 3.17
CA VAL A 519 43.78 -2.51 2.57
C VAL A 519 45.21 -1.97 2.62
N ASN A 520 45.46 -0.85 1.95
CA ASN A 520 46.65 -0.01 2.15
C ASN A 520 46.42 1.04 3.26
N GLU A 521 47.51 1.62 3.77
CA GLU A 521 47.49 2.61 4.85
C GLU A 521 46.60 3.83 4.56
N ASN A 522 46.59 4.30 3.31
CA ASN A 522 45.75 5.43 2.87
C ASN A 522 44.23 5.15 2.93
N TYR A 523 43.80 3.90 3.12
CA TYR A 523 42.39 3.57 3.32
C TYR A 523 41.86 4.06 4.67
N ILE A 524 42.73 4.22 5.67
CA ILE A 524 42.37 4.70 7.00
C ILE A 524 41.87 6.14 6.92
N ASP A 525 42.61 6.99 6.19
CA ASP A 525 42.20 8.37 5.96
C ASP A 525 40.90 8.45 5.15
N ALA A 526 40.71 7.56 4.17
CA ALA A 526 39.47 7.46 3.43
C ALA A 526 38.26 7.06 4.31
N MET A 527 38.45 6.22 5.34
CA MET A 527 37.40 5.89 6.31
C MET A 527 37.02 7.11 7.16
N LEU A 528 38.01 7.91 7.58
CA LEU A 528 37.78 9.13 8.34
C LEU A 528 37.13 10.24 7.49
N GLU A 529 37.54 10.38 6.24
CA GLU A 529 36.89 11.28 5.28
C GLU A 529 35.43 10.87 5.05
N ARG A 530 35.16 9.56 4.89
CA ARG A 530 33.80 9.03 4.75
C ARG A 530 32.90 9.38 5.93
N GLU A 531 33.41 9.27 7.15
CA GLU A 531 32.69 9.65 8.38
C GLU A 531 32.42 11.15 8.45
N LYS A 532 33.38 12.00 8.03
CA LYS A 532 33.18 13.46 8.00
C LYS A 532 32.09 13.90 7.04
N LEU A 533 31.84 13.14 5.98
CA LEU A 533 30.76 13.42 5.03
C LEU A 533 29.39 13.14 5.64
N VAL A 534 29.21 11.95 6.18
CA VAL A 534 27.99 11.49 6.86
C VAL A 534 28.41 10.41 7.85
N SER A 535 27.83 10.41 9.05
CA SER A 535 28.15 9.39 10.04
C SER A 535 27.92 7.98 9.50
N THR A 536 28.84 7.09 9.84
CA THR A 536 28.80 5.65 9.55
C THR A 536 28.04 4.87 10.61
N TYR A 537 27.41 5.57 11.56
CA TYR A 537 26.45 4.99 12.50
C TYR A 537 25.19 4.54 11.75
N MET A 538 24.77 3.30 12.00
CA MET A 538 23.66 2.64 11.30
C MET A 538 22.41 2.49 12.17
N GLY A 539 22.46 2.92 13.44
CA GLY A 539 21.39 2.69 14.40
C GLY A 539 21.64 1.45 15.27
N MET A 540 20.77 1.27 16.27
CA MET A 540 20.78 0.13 17.19
C MET A 540 22.16 -0.15 17.83
N GLY A 541 22.98 0.88 18.04
CA GLY A 541 24.29 0.73 18.67
C GLY A 541 25.40 0.17 17.77
N VAL A 542 25.26 0.22 16.45
CA VAL A 542 26.25 -0.31 15.48
C VAL A 542 26.74 0.78 14.53
N ALA A 543 28.05 0.84 14.29
CA ALA A 543 28.69 1.69 13.28
C ALA A 543 29.47 0.83 12.27
N ILE A 544 29.43 1.20 10.99
CA ILE A 544 30.05 0.44 9.90
C ILE A 544 30.98 1.35 9.08
N PRO A 545 32.15 1.72 9.63
CA PRO A 545 33.09 2.55 8.91
C PRO A 545 33.71 1.82 7.71
N HIS A 546 33.78 2.52 6.59
CA HIS A 546 34.33 2.05 5.32
C HIS A 546 34.94 3.23 4.55
N GLY A 547 35.85 2.97 3.62
CA GLY A 547 36.50 4.00 2.83
C GLY A 547 35.56 4.67 1.81
N THR A 548 35.94 5.85 1.33
CA THR A 548 35.26 6.53 0.21
C THR A 548 35.36 5.73 -1.10
N SER A 549 34.43 5.97 -2.04
CA SER A 549 34.41 5.27 -3.34
C SER A 549 35.67 5.51 -4.18
N THR A 550 36.37 6.63 -3.98
CA THR A 550 37.64 6.94 -4.65
C THR A 550 38.81 6.12 -4.12
N ALA A 551 38.69 5.54 -2.91
CA ALA A 551 39.69 4.67 -2.31
C ALA A 551 39.50 3.18 -2.64
N LYS A 552 38.57 2.81 -3.54
CA LYS A 552 38.37 1.40 -3.96
C LYS A 552 39.66 0.73 -4.45
N GLY A 553 40.52 1.48 -5.17
CA GLY A 553 41.81 0.99 -5.66
C GLY A 553 42.86 0.70 -4.57
N THR A 554 42.57 1.00 -3.31
CA THR A 554 43.47 0.76 -2.18
C THR A 554 43.07 -0.46 -1.34
N VAL A 555 41.97 -1.13 -1.72
CA VAL A 555 41.55 -2.42 -1.16
C VAL A 555 42.27 -3.56 -1.89
N LYS A 556 42.99 -4.41 -1.16
CA LYS A 556 43.73 -5.56 -1.69
C LYS A 556 42.86 -6.82 -1.81
N LYS A 557 42.00 -7.03 -0.81
CA LYS A 557 41.08 -8.18 -0.72
C LYS A 557 39.91 -7.81 0.20
N SER A 558 38.75 -8.40 -0.06
CA SER A 558 37.55 -8.19 0.77
C SER A 558 37.72 -8.81 2.16
N GLY A 559 37.23 -8.12 3.18
CA GLY A 559 37.30 -8.57 4.57
C GLY A 559 36.63 -7.60 5.53
N ILE A 560 36.34 -8.13 6.72
CA ILE A 560 35.71 -7.35 7.80
C ILE A 560 36.52 -7.50 9.08
N VAL A 561 36.47 -6.46 9.90
CA VAL A 561 36.99 -6.46 11.28
C VAL A 561 35.88 -6.00 12.21
N VAL A 562 35.85 -6.55 13.42
CA VAL A 562 34.82 -6.24 14.41
C VAL A 562 35.48 -5.77 15.69
N MET A 563 35.06 -4.61 16.18
CA MET A 563 35.52 -4.03 17.43
C MET A 563 34.34 -3.78 18.35
N GLN A 564 34.35 -4.38 19.54
CA GLN A 564 33.31 -4.24 20.54
C GLN A 564 33.78 -3.34 21.69
N TYR A 565 32.94 -2.35 22.00
CA TYR A 565 33.11 -1.34 23.04
C TYR A 565 31.92 -1.44 24.01
N PRO A 566 32.00 -2.21 25.11
CA PRO A 566 30.87 -2.45 26.00
C PRO A 566 30.26 -1.18 26.63
N ASP A 567 31.08 -0.15 26.85
CA ASP A 567 30.65 1.16 27.37
C ASP A 567 30.18 2.15 26.29
N GLY A 568 30.27 1.73 25.01
CA GLY A 568 29.93 2.49 23.82
C GLY A 568 30.95 3.58 23.47
N VAL A 569 31.06 3.90 22.19
CA VAL A 569 31.80 5.05 21.64
C VAL A 569 30.77 6.09 21.19
N ASP A 570 30.97 7.36 21.53
CA ASP A 570 30.05 8.42 21.10
C ASP A 570 30.17 8.66 19.59
N PHE A 571 29.07 8.43 18.86
CA PHE A 571 28.96 8.57 17.41
C PHE A 571 28.02 9.73 17.01
N GLY A 572 28.04 10.82 17.79
CA GLY A 572 27.12 11.95 17.65
C GLY A 572 26.13 11.97 18.81
N ASP A 573 24.83 11.97 18.52
CA ASP A 573 23.77 11.91 19.55
C ASP A 573 23.55 10.50 20.11
N GLU A 574 24.21 9.48 19.53
CA GLU A 574 24.04 8.07 19.82
C GLU A 574 25.38 7.37 20.12
N LYS A 575 25.32 6.21 20.79
CA LYS A 575 26.50 5.40 21.13
C LYS A 575 26.63 4.14 20.27
N ALA A 576 27.79 3.92 19.67
CA ALA A 576 28.14 2.68 18.99
C ALA A 576 28.89 1.72 19.92
N TYR A 577 28.34 0.53 20.15
CA TYR A 577 28.95 -0.54 20.93
C TYR A 577 29.68 -1.54 20.04
N LEU A 578 29.31 -1.61 18.76
CA LEU A 578 29.98 -2.40 17.73
C LEU A 578 30.44 -1.50 16.60
N VAL A 579 31.72 -1.55 16.27
CA VAL A 579 32.31 -0.87 15.13
C VAL A 579 32.84 -1.93 14.16
N ILE A 580 32.19 -2.05 13.00
CA ILE A 580 32.48 -3.08 12.00
C ILE A 580 33.16 -2.42 10.80
N GLY A 581 34.49 -2.55 10.72
CA GLY A 581 35.26 -2.04 9.60
C GLY A 581 35.13 -2.94 8.38
N ILE A 582 34.73 -2.39 7.24
CA ILE A 582 34.57 -3.16 5.98
C ILE A 582 35.58 -2.70 4.93
N ALA A 583 36.23 -3.68 4.31
CA ALA A 583 36.96 -3.52 3.05
C ALA A 583 36.33 -4.45 2.01
N GLY A 584 35.91 -3.93 0.86
CA GLY A 584 35.34 -4.73 -0.22
C GLY A 584 35.94 -4.40 -1.58
N VAL A 585 36.29 -5.42 -2.36
CA VAL A 585 36.76 -5.29 -3.74
C VAL A 585 35.54 -5.15 -4.66
N GLY A 586 35.57 -4.17 -5.58
CA GLY A 586 34.46 -3.92 -6.50
C GLY A 586 33.16 -3.51 -5.78
N ASP A 587 32.11 -4.32 -5.94
CA ASP A 587 30.79 -4.12 -5.32
C ASP A 587 30.49 -5.12 -4.19
N GLU A 588 31.46 -5.96 -3.81
CA GLU A 588 31.30 -6.95 -2.73
C GLU A 588 31.01 -6.31 -1.36
N HIS A 589 31.39 -5.03 -1.16
CA HIS A 589 31.08 -4.30 0.08
C HIS A 589 29.56 -4.22 0.36
N LEU A 590 28.71 -4.18 -0.67
CA LEU A 590 27.24 -4.15 -0.51
C LEU A 590 26.70 -5.52 -0.10
N GLU A 591 27.25 -6.60 -0.65
CA GLU A 591 26.88 -7.96 -0.26
C GLU A 591 27.30 -8.25 1.19
N ILE A 592 28.49 -7.81 1.58
CA ILE A 592 28.99 -7.89 2.96
C ILE A 592 28.07 -7.11 3.91
N LEU A 593 27.66 -5.91 3.52
CA LEU A 593 26.77 -5.06 4.31
C LEU A 593 25.38 -5.69 4.46
N GLY A 594 24.81 -6.26 3.40
CA GLY A 594 23.52 -6.95 3.47
C GLY A 594 23.51 -8.10 4.48
N ARG A 595 24.56 -8.93 4.50
CA ARG A 595 24.69 -10.03 5.47
C ARG A 595 24.85 -9.57 6.92
N ILE A 596 25.63 -8.50 7.12
CA ILE A 596 25.80 -7.90 8.45
C ILE A 596 24.43 -7.40 8.93
N VAL A 597 23.68 -6.69 8.08
CA VAL A 597 22.34 -6.16 8.45
C VAL A 597 21.36 -7.29 8.77
N GLU A 598 21.30 -8.36 7.96
CA GLU A 598 20.43 -9.52 8.22
C GLU A 598 20.76 -10.19 9.57
N SER A 599 22.04 -10.27 9.92
CA SER A 599 22.48 -10.85 11.21
C SER A 599 22.17 -9.95 12.42
N LEU A 600 21.84 -8.68 12.19
CA LEU A 600 21.54 -7.68 13.22
C LEU A 600 20.04 -7.47 13.44
N GLU A 601 19.16 -8.20 12.72
CA GLU A 601 17.70 -8.15 12.92
C GLU A 601 17.23 -8.86 14.20
N ASP A 602 18.04 -9.75 14.76
CA ASP A 602 17.78 -10.42 16.05
C ASP A 602 18.22 -9.52 17.22
N GLU A 603 17.25 -8.87 17.87
CA GLU A 603 17.48 -7.95 18.99
C GLU A 603 18.19 -8.61 20.20
N GLU A 604 17.89 -9.89 20.50
CA GLU A 604 18.52 -10.61 21.62
C GLU A 604 20.00 -10.90 21.32
N LEU A 605 20.29 -11.35 20.09
CA LEU A 605 21.65 -11.57 19.62
C LEU A 605 22.44 -10.26 19.61
N LEU A 606 21.82 -9.17 19.16
CA LEU A 606 22.45 -7.86 19.09
C LEU A 606 22.85 -7.34 20.47
N GLU A 607 21.97 -7.39 21.47
CA GLU A 607 22.30 -6.96 22.83
C GLU A 607 23.46 -7.78 23.43
N LYS A 608 23.49 -9.09 23.17
CA LYS A 608 24.61 -9.95 23.57
C LYS A 608 25.92 -9.54 22.88
N LEU A 609 25.87 -9.25 21.58
CA LEU A 609 27.03 -8.83 20.80
C LEU A 609 27.62 -7.49 21.29
N LYS A 610 26.79 -6.56 21.78
CA LYS A 610 27.26 -5.25 22.26
C LYS A 610 28.09 -5.32 23.55
N LYS A 611 27.74 -6.23 24.47
CA LYS A 611 28.24 -6.17 25.85
C LYS A 611 29.06 -7.39 26.28
N GLU A 612 28.67 -8.59 25.86
CA GLU A 612 29.13 -9.83 26.51
C GLU A 612 29.70 -10.87 25.52
N ALA A 613 29.66 -10.60 24.22
CA ALA A 613 30.15 -11.56 23.23
C ALA A 613 31.67 -11.69 23.22
N ASP A 614 32.13 -12.94 23.24
CA ASP A 614 33.52 -13.31 23.00
C ASP A 614 33.83 -13.43 21.50
N VAL A 615 35.12 -13.63 21.19
CA VAL A 615 35.61 -13.74 19.81
C VAL A 615 34.90 -14.87 19.05
N ASP A 616 34.61 -16.00 19.70
CA ASP A 616 33.98 -17.15 19.05
C ASP A 616 32.50 -16.88 18.75
N THR A 617 31.78 -16.16 19.62
CA THR A 617 30.40 -15.72 19.37
C THR A 617 30.34 -14.77 18.19
N ILE A 618 31.22 -13.75 18.13
CA ILE A 618 31.28 -12.80 17.02
C ILE A 618 31.67 -13.50 15.71
N MET A 619 32.62 -14.45 15.76
CA MET A 619 33.03 -15.24 14.61
C MET A 619 31.90 -16.11 14.08
N LYS A 620 31.07 -16.68 14.96
CA LYS A 620 29.90 -17.48 14.55
C LYS A 620 28.82 -16.63 13.88
N THR A 621 28.66 -15.38 14.30
CA THR A 621 27.64 -14.48 13.74
C THR A 621 28.06 -13.93 12.38
N PHE A 622 29.31 -13.49 12.22
CA PHE A 622 29.72 -12.72 11.04
C PHE A 622 30.73 -13.44 10.11
N GLY A 623 31.21 -14.64 10.47
CA GLY A 623 32.33 -15.33 9.78
C GLY A 623 32.00 -16.55 8.93
#